data_AF-A8DVW0-F1
#
_entry.id   AF-A8DVW0-F1
#
_cell.length_a   1.000
_cell.length_b   1.000
_cell.length_c   1.000
_cell.angle_alpha   90.00
_cell.angle_beta   90.00
_cell.angle_gamma   90.00
#
_symmetry.space_group_name_H-M   'P 1'
#
loop_
_entity.id
_entity.type
_entity.pdbx_description
1 polymer ?
#
loop_
_entity_poly.entity_id
_entity_poly.type
_entity_poly.pdbx_seq_one_letter_code
_entity_poly.pdbx_strand_id
1 'polypeptide(L)' 'ARVGGDEVLEPKPRPEGFLTCAGILGVEPSRCLVFEDSLAGVTAAKAAGMMCVLILETCGD' A
#
# COMPACT_ATOMS: atom_id res chain seq x y z
N ALA A 1 8.32 -10.83 -2.88
CA ALA A 1 7.69 -10.90 -1.56
C ALA A 1 6.19 -10.67 -1.72
N ARG A 2 5.36 -11.27 -0.87
CA ARG A 2 3.91 -11.05 -0.82
C ARG A 2 3.51 -10.91 0.65
N VAL A 3 2.55 -10.04 0.92
CA VAL A 3 1.87 -9.90 2.22
C VAL A 3 0.37 -9.91 1.93
N GLY A 4 -0.33 -10.92 2.40
CA GLY A 4 -1.79 -11.03 2.34
C GLY A 4 -2.49 -10.22 3.44
N GLY A 5 -3.78 -9.98 3.26
CA GLY A 5 -4.61 -9.31 4.28
C GLY A 5 -4.80 -10.15 5.55
N ASP A 6 -4.64 -11.47 5.44
CA ASP A 6 -4.66 -12.44 6.53
C ASP A 6 -3.34 -12.47 7.33
N GLU A 7 -2.28 -11.85 6.80
CA GLU A 7 -0.96 -11.77 7.43
C GLU A 7 -0.77 -10.47 8.22
N VAL A 8 -1.77 -9.57 8.25
CA VAL A 8 -1.72 -8.28 8.96
C VAL A 8 -2.72 -8.23 10.10
N LEU A 9 -2.32 -7.65 11.23
CA LEU A 9 -3.20 -7.46 12.38
C LEU A 9 -4.09 -6.22 12.19
N GLU A 10 -3.54 -5.17 11.59
CA GLU A 10 -4.17 -3.90 11.33
C GLU A 10 -4.33 -3.66 9.82
N PRO A 11 -5.52 -3.93 9.23
CA PRO A 11 -5.76 -3.70 7.82
C PRO A 11 -5.82 -2.20 7.48
N LYS A 12 -5.82 -1.88 6.17
CA LYS A 12 -6.05 -0.52 5.64
C LYS A 12 -7.25 0.10 6.37
N PRO A 13 -7.14 1.34 6.90
CA PRO A 13 -6.18 2.39 6.53
C PRO A 13 -4.86 2.37 7.31
N ARG A 14 -4.58 1.35 8.11
CA ARG A 14 -3.29 1.21 8.80
C ARG A 14 -2.19 0.77 7.82
N PRO A 15 -0.94 1.22 8.01
CA PRO A 15 0.14 1.02 7.04
C PRO A 15 0.82 -0.35 7.11
N GLU A 16 0.41 -1.23 8.03
CA GLU A 16 1.12 -2.47 8.38
C GLU A 16 1.47 -3.30 7.14
N GLY A 17 0.50 -3.61 6.28
CA GLY A 17 0.75 -4.43 5.09
C GLY A 17 1.80 -3.85 4.14
N PHE A 18 1.82 -2.53 3.97
CA PHE A 18 2.81 -1.86 3.12
C PHE A 18 4.19 -1.85 3.76
N LEU A 19 4.29 -1.53 5.06
CA LEU A 19 5.55 -1.51 5.80
C LEU A 19 6.16 -2.91 5.90
N THR A 20 5.35 -3.93 6.16
CA THR A 20 5.79 -5.33 6.19
C THR A 20 6.35 -5.74 4.82
N CYS A 21 5.65 -5.41 3.73
CA CYS A 21 6.13 -5.73 2.38
C CYS A 21 7.47 -5.04 2.06
N ALA A 22 7.61 -3.75 2.38
CA ALA A 22 8.85 -3.00 2.20
C ALA A 22 10.00 -3.58 3.03
N GLY A 23 9.74 -3.97 4.27
CA GLY A 23 10.71 -4.63 5.16
C GLY A 23 11.21 -5.96 4.61
N ILE A 24 10.31 -6.82 4.10
CA ILE A 24 10.69 -8.10 3.48
C ILE A 24 11.56 -7.86 2.23
N LEU A 25 11.27 -6.82 1.46
CA LEU A 25 12.03 -6.46 0.26
C LEU A 25 13.34 -5.69 0.57
N GLY A 26 13.54 -5.25 1.82
CA GLY A 26 14.71 -4.45 2.22
C GLY A 26 14.77 -3.08 1.53
N VAL A 27 13.61 -2.48 1.23
CA VAL A 27 13.52 -1.17 0.57
C VAL A 27 12.93 -0.12 1.51
N GLU A 28 13.46 1.10 1.42
CA GLU A 28 12.93 2.23 2.17
C GLU A 28 11.50 2.58 1.69
N PRO A 29 10.54 2.82 2.61
CA PRO A 29 9.17 3.17 2.22
C PRO A 29 9.07 4.39 1.29
N SER A 30 9.94 5.39 1.47
CA SER A 30 10.02 6.57 0.62
C SER A 30 10.41 6.27 -0.85
N ARG A 31 10.91 5.06 -1.12
CA ARG A 31 11.27 4.57 -2.46
C ARG A 31 10.20 3.63 -3.04
N CYS A 32 9.08 3.43 -2.34
CA CYS A 32 7.97 2.61 -2.80
C CYS A 32 6.91 3.45 -3.51
N LEU A 33 6.35 2.88 -4.59
CA LEU A 33 5.18 3.40 -5.30
C LEU A 33 4.01 2.41 -5.11
N VAL A 34 2.93 2.88 -4.52
CA VAL A 34 1.72 2.09 -4.27
C VAL A 34 0.67 2.41 -5.33
N PHE A 35 0.15 1.39 -6.00
CA PHE A 35 -1.04 1.48 -6.84
C PHE A 35 -2.25 1.01 -6.02
N GLU A 36 -3.27 1.86 -5.91
CA GLU A 36 -4.44 1.61 -5.06
C GLU A 36 -5.73 2.01 -5.75
N ASP A 37 -6.83 1.35 -5.40
CA ASP A 37 -8.18 1.61 -5.91
C ASP A 37 -9.13 2.13 -4.82
N SER A 38 -8.66 2.24 -3.57
CA SER A 38 -9.47 2.61 -2.43
C SER A 38 -8.89 3.79 -1.63
N LEU A 39 -9.76 4.64 -1.06
CA LEU A 39 -9.31 5.72 -0.16
C LEU A 39 -8.64 5.18 1.11
N ALA A 40 -9.07 4.03 1.61
CA ALA A 40 -8.45 3.37 2.75
C ALA A 40 -7.00 2.97 2.41
N GLY A 41 -6.76 2.42 1.22
CA GLY A 41 -5.43 2.09 0.74
C GLY A 41 -4.55 3.31 0.48
N VAL A 42 -5.09 4.38 -0.11
CA VAL A 42 -4.37 5.65 -0.26
C VAL A 42 -3.93 6.19 1.11
N THR A 43 -4.81 6.12 2.11
CA THR A 43 -4.51 6.56 3.48
C THR A 43 -3.41 5.71 4.10
N ALA A 44 -3.47 4.39 3.95
CA ALA A 44 -2.44 3.47 4.42
C ALA A 44 -1.08 3.71 3.74
N ALA A 45 -1.06 3.94 2.43
CA ALA A 45 0.16 4.22 1.68
C ALA A 45 0.83 5.53 2.14
N LYS A 46 0.02 6.59 2.34
CA LYS A 46 0.51 7.87 2.87
C LYS A 46 1.02 7.73 4.32
N ALA A 47 0.30 6.99 5.16
CA ALA A 47 0.71 6.72 6.54
C ALA A 47 2.02 5.91 6.61
N ALA A 48 2.29 5.07 5.60
CA ALA A 48 3.54 4.34 5.45
C ALA A 48 4.71 5.20 4.93
N GLY A 49 4.47 6.48 4.58
CA GLY A 49 5.49 7.35 3.98
C GLY A 49 5.83 7.03 2.54
N MET A 50 4.91 6.37 1.81
CA MET A 50 5.10 5.95 0.42
C MET A 50 4.41 6.88 -0.58
N MET A 51 4.87 6.88 -1.83
CA MET A 51 4.13 7.51 -2.93
C MET A 51 2.92 6.64 -3.30
N CYS A 52 1.83 7.28 -3.73
CA CYS A 52 0.59 6.57 -4.08
C CYS A 52 -0.04 7.12 -5.37
N VAL A 53 -0.40 6.21 -6.26
CA VAL A 53 -1.22 6.46 -7.45
C VAL A 53 -2.58 5.81 -7.21
N LEU A 54 -3.63 6.64 -7.18
CA LEU A 54 -5.01 6.18 -7.09
C LEU A 54 -5.54 5.86 -8.49
N ILE A 55 -6.06 4.64 -8.65
CA ILE A 55 -6.72 4.12 -9.84
C ILE A 55 -8.22 4.18 -9.57
N LEU A 56 -8.90 5.17 -10.17
CA LEU A 56 -10.32 5.42 -9.93
C LEU A 56 -11.21 4.45 -10.71
N GLU A 57 -10.91 4.32 -12.00
CA GLU A 57 -11.68 3.52 -12.94
C GLU A 57 -10.81 3.19 -14.15
N THR A 58 -11.12 2.07 -14.80
CA THR A 58 -10.59 1.76 -16.11
C THR A 58 -11.27 2.66 -17.14
N CYS A 59 -10.50 3.38 -17.95
CA CYS A 59 -11.01 3.91 -19.21
C CYS A 59 -11.40 2.71 -20.09
N GLY A 60 -12.69 2.57 -20.37
CA GLY A 60 -13.24 1.65 -21.36
C GLY A 60 -14.08 2.42 -22.36
N ASP A 61 -14.06 1.97 -23.62
CA ASP A 61 -14.95 2.43 -24.70
C ASP A 61 -16.43 2.14 -24.37
#